data_AF-A0A965NK00-F1
#
_entry.id   AF-A0A965NK00-F1
#
_cell.length_a   1.000
_cell.length_b   1.000
_cell.length_c   1.000
_cell.angle_alpha   90.00
_cell.angle_beta   90.00
_cell.angle_gamma   90.00
#
_symmetry.space_group_name_H-M   'P 1'
#
loop_
_entity.id
_entity.type
_entity.pdbx_description
1 polymer ?
#
loop_
_entity_poly.entity_id
_entity_poly.type
_entity_poly.pdbx_seq_one_letter_code
_entity_poly.pdbx_strand_id
1 'polypeptide(L)'
;MHPSTLRGIRYARYASYLFAALIAALGVLDLVGGWAWGSFHIPPRWQPETVHYPLALQMECWFFIFYALLIIAPWEKIQDEKNWRKLFALLCLFSIVFAFVMISEVMAKNYIANAAKTKARIPVFQAILLFAALGQIPTLLFVRKPEWVD
;
A
#
# COMPACT_ATOMS: atom_id res chain seq x y z
N MET A 1 -0.24 -3.94 -31.48
CA MET A 1 0.38 -4.08 -30.15
C MET A 1 1.43 -5.16 -30.16
N HIS A 2 2.66 -4.85 -29.76
CA HIS A 2 3.73 -5.83 -29.71
C HIS A 2 3.46 -6.87 -28.60
N PRO A 3 3.71 -8.18 -28.81
CA PRO A 3 3.45 -9.23 -27.81
C PRO A 3 4.26 -9.09 -26.51
N SER A 4 5.27 -8.21 -26.48
CA SER A 4 6.02 -7.81 -25.29
C SER A 4 5.23 -6.85 -24.39
N THR A 5 4.55 -5.85 -24.97
CA THR A 5 3.76 -4.85 -24.26
C THR A 5 2.59 -5.50 -23.48
N LEU A 6 1.87 -6.42 -24.12
CA LEU A 6 0.79 -7.17 -23.50
C LEU A 6 1.26 -8.04 -22.32
N ARG A 7 2.48 -8.60 -22.40
CA ARG A 7 3.08 -9.35 -21.28
C ARG A 7 3.46 -8.42 -20.13
N GLY A 8 4.02 -7.24 -20.43
CA GLY A 8 4.35 -6.22 -19.43
C GLY A 8 3.14 -5.82 -18.60
N ILE A 9 2.01 -5.54 -19.25
CA ILE A 9 0.76 -5.16 -18.56
C ILE A 9 0.24 -6.27 -17.65
N ARG A 10 0.32 -7.54 -18.07
CA ARG A 10 -0.07 -8.68 -17.23
C ARG A 10 0.81 -8.80 -15.99
N TYR A 11 2.14 -8.68 -16.14
CA TYR A 11 3.04 -8.72 -14.99
C TYR A 11 2.83 -7.54 -14.05
N ALA A 12 2.61 -6.34 -14.58
CA ALA A 12 2.28 -5.17 -13.79
C ALA A 12 0.98 -5.40 -12.98
N ARG A 13 -0.03 -6.03 -13.59
CA ARG A 13 -1.27 -6.37 -12.90
C ARG A 13 -1.07 -7.42 -11.80
N TYR A 14 -0.24 -8.45 -12.03
CA TYR A 14 0.11 -9.40 -10.96
C TYR A 14 0.88 -8.73 -9.82
N ALA A 15 1.80 -7.81 -10.14
CA ALA A 15 2.50 -7.01 -9.13
C ALA A 15 1.53 -6.15 -8.31
N SER A 16 0.52 -5.54 -8.95
CA SER A 16 -0.56 -4.82 -8.25
C SER A 16 -1.34 -5.73 -7.29
N TYR A 17 -1.67 -6.96 -7.70
CA TYR A 17 -2.35 -7.91 -6.82
C TYR A 17 -1.50 -8.34 -5.64
N LEU A 18 -0.20 -8.61 -5.87
CA LEU A 18 0.74 -8.93 -4.81
C LEU A 18 0.86 -7.77 -3.82
N PHE A 19 0.99 -6.55 -4.32
CA PHE A 19 1.06 -5.35 -3.49
C PHE A 19 -0.24 -5.14 -2.68
N ALA A 20 -1.40 -5.28 -3.31
CA ALA A 20 -2.69 -5.18 -2.63
C ALA A 20 -2.86 -6.25 -1.54
N ALA A 21 -2.47 -7.49 -1.82
CA ALA A 21 -2.48 -8.57 -0.83
C ALA A 21 -1.54 -8.27 0.34
N LEU A 22 -0.35 -7.73 0.06
CA LEU A 22 0.63 -7.36 1.08
C LEU A 22 0.09 -6.26 2.01
N ILE A 23 -0.41 -5.15 1.47
CA ILE A 23 -0.93 -4.05 2.32
C ILE A 23 -2.19 -4.46 3.08
N ALA A 24 -3.05 -5.29 2.50
CA ALA A 24 -4.20 -5.85 3.21
C ALA A 24 -3.76 -6.76 4.37
N ALA A 25 -2.77 -7.63 4.13
CA ALA A 25 -2.20 -8.48 5.16
C ALA A 25 -1.56 -7.67 6.29
N LEU A 26 -0.85 -6.57 5.97
CA LEU A 26 -0.30 -5.67 6.97
C LEU A 26 -1.41 -5.01 7.81
N GLY A 27 -2.47 -4.49 7.17
CA GLY A 27 -3.59 -3.89 7.88
C GLY A 27 -4.31 -4.90 8.79
N VAL A 28 -4.52 -6.14 8.33
CA VAL A 28 -5.13 -7.20 9.15
C VAL A 28 -4.22 -7.63 10.30
N LEU A 29 -2.93 -7.80 10.04
CA LEU A 29 -1.94 -8.18 11.05
C LEU A 29 -1.90 -7.15 12.19
N ASP A 30 -1.88 -5.86 11.86
CA ASP A 30 -1.88 -4.79 12.85
C ASP A 30 -3.20 -4.69 13.62
N LEU A 31 -4.36 -4.96 12.98
CA LEU A 31 -5.66 -5.02 13.67
C LEU A 31 -5.76 -6.18 14.66
N VAL A 32 -5.14 -7.32 14.36
CA VAL A 32 -5.15 -8.51 15.23
C VAL A 32 -4.06 -8.44 16.32
N GLY A 33 -3.16 -7.45 16.24
CA GLY A 33 -2.09 -7.26 17.23
C GLY A 33 -0.87 -8.15 17.01
N GLY A 34 -0.64 -8.60 15.76
CA GLY A 34 0.41 -9.54 15.38
C GLY A 34 -0.09 -10.97 15.22
N TRP A 35 0.82 -11.85 14.82
CA TRP A 35 0.53 -13.28 14.63
C TRP A 35 1.58 -14.12 15.34
N ALA A 36 1.14 -15.10 16.13
CA ALA A 36 2.03 -16.05 16.79
C ALA A 36 1.54 -17.47 16.51
N TRP A 37 2.42 -18.31 15.96
CA TRP A 37 2.19 -19.75 15.83
C TRP A 37 3.44 -20.52 16.26
N GLY A 38 3.38 -21.13 17.45
CA GLY A 38 4.53 -21.80 18.04
C GLY A 38 5.70 -20.84 18.23
N SER A 39 6.87 -21.17 17.66
CA SER A 39 8.06 -20.32 17.68
C SER A 39 8.05 -19.21 16.62
N PHE A 40 7.08 -19.21 15.70
CA PHE A 40 6.97 -18.20 14.66
C PHE A 40 6.14 -17.02 15.17
N HIS A 41 6.79 -15.89 15.42
CA HIS A 41 6.14 -14.67 15.88
C HIS A 41 6.38 -13.53 14.88
N ILE A 42 5.29 -13.03 14.31
CA ILE A 42 5.28 -11.81 13.51
C ILE A 42 4.72 -10.70 14.41
N PRO A 43 5.56 -9.77 14.91
CA PRO A 43 5.07 -8.64 15.69
C PRO A 43 4.27 -7.68 14.78
N PRO A 44 3.31 -6.93 15.33
CA PRO A 44 2.68 -5.83 14.61
C PRO A 44 3.73 -4.77 14.24
N ARG A 45 3.46 -3.96 13.20
CA ARG A 45 4.35 -2.85 12.78
C ARG A 45 4.58 -1.82 13.87
N TRP A 46 3.61 -1.71 14.78
CA TRP A 46 3.60 -0.81 15.92
C TRP A 46 3.40 -1.60 17.20
N GLN A 47 4.28 -1.39 18.18
CA GLN A 47 4.15 -2.01 19.50
C GLN A 47 3.15 -1.21 20.35
N PRO A 48 2.11 -1.84 20.91
CA PRO A 48 1.07 -1.18 21.70
C PRO A 48 1.62 -0.37 22.88
N GLU A 49 2.75 -0.81 23.44
CA GLU A 49 3.41 -0.19 24.60
C GLU A 49 4.02 1.18 24.29
N THR A 50 4.25 1.48 23.01
CA THR A 50 4.95 2.71 22.56
C THR A 50 4.04 3.75 21.92
N VAL A 51 2.81 3.40 21.54
CA VAL A 51 1.93 4.26 20.73
C VAL A 51 0.59 4.48 21.43
N HIS A 52 0.37 5.69 21.95
CA HIS A 52 -0.86 6.08 22.65
C HIS A 52 -2.00 6.59 21.72
N TYR A 53 -1.94 6.30 20.42
CA TYR A 53 -2.95 6.74 19.44
C TYR A 53 -3.67 5.54 18.78
N PRO A 54 -4.45 4.74 19.54
CA PRO A 54 -5.07 3.52 19.03
C PRO A 54 -6.05 3.79 17.89
N LEU A 55 -6.76 4.92 17.91
CA LEU A 55 -7.70 5.30 16.86
C LEU A 55 -6.98 5.58 15.53
N ALA A 56 -5.87 6.31 15.56
CA ALA A 56 -5.10 6.62 14.35
C ALA A 56 -4.55 5.34 13.71
N LEU A 57 -4.09 4.40 14.53
CA LEU A 57 -3.60 3.09 14.08
C LEU A 57 -4.70 2.26 13.42
N GLN A 58 -5.89 2.22 14.03
CA GLN A 58 -7.04 1.52 13.45
C GLN A 58 -7.47 2.14 12.11
N MET A 59 -7.50 3.47 12.02
CA MET A 59 -7.81 4.17 10.77
C MET A 59 -6.78 3.86 9.67
N GLU A 60 -5.50 3.80 10.02
CA GLU A 60 -4.43 3.40 9.09
C GLU A 60 -4.65 1.97 8.55
N CYS A 61 -4.99 1.03 9.43
CA CYS A 61 -5.24 -0.36 9.03
C CYS A 61 -6.44 -0.47 8.09
N TRP A 62 -7.55 0.19 8.43
CA TRP A 62 -8.73 0.23 7.55
C TRP A 62 -8.42 0.89 6.22
N PHE A 63 -7.64 1.97 6.24
CA PHE A 63 -7.18 2.63 5.02
C PHE A 63 -6.39 1.68 4.12
N PHE A 64 -5.49 0.84 4.66
CA PHE A 64 -4.76 -0.15 3.86
C PHE A 64 -5.70 -1.18 3.21
N ILE A 65 -6.71 -1.65 3.95
CA ILE A 65 -7.70 -2.59 3.43
C ILE A 65 -8.51 -1.94 2.31
N PHE A 66 -9.03 -0.72 2.50
CA PHE A 66 -9.77 -0.02 1.45
C PHE A 66 -8.91 0.29 0.23
N TYR A 67 -7.64 0.66 0.44
CA TYR A 67 -6.71 0.89 -0.66
C TYR A 67 -6.44 -0.40 -1.45
N ALA A 68 -6.26 -1.54 -0.77
CA ALA A 68 -6.12 -2.84 -1.42
C ALA A 68 -7.34 -3.19 -2.29
N LEU A 69 -8.55 -2.99 -1.76
CA LEU A 69 -9.79 -3.24 -2.49
C LEU A 69 -9.88 -2.35 -3.74
N LEU A 70 -9.47 -1.08 -3.63
CA LEU A 70 -9.43 -0.15 -4.76
C LEU A 70 -8.44 -0.59 -5.83
N ILE A 71 -7.27 -1.12 -5.45
CA ILE A 71 -6.28 -1.65 -6.39
C ILE A 71 -6.80 -2.91 -7.10
N ILE A 72 -7.45 -3.82 -6.36
CA ILE A 72 -7.95 -5.11 -6.87
C ILE A 72 -9.19 -4.93 -7.75
N ALA A 73 -9.90 -3.79 -7.64
CA ALA A 73 -11.09 -3.48 -8.42
C ALA A 73 -10.93 -3.84 -9.92
N PRO A 74 -12.01 -4.28 -10.60
CA PRO A 74 -11.93 -4.72 -11.98
C PRO A 74 -11.88 -3.52 -12.94
N TRP A 75 -10.77 -2.79 -12.94
CA TRP A 75 -10.55 -1.55 -13.71
C TRP A 75 -10.84 -1.68 -15.21
N GLU A 76 -10.60 -2.85 -15.79
CA GLU A 76 -10.90 -3.16 -17.20
C GLU A 76 -12.41 -3.20 -17.49
N LYS A 77 -13.24 -3.58 -16.50
CA LYS A 77 -14.68 -3.81 -16.66
C LYS A 77 -15.53 -2.57 -16.39
N ILE A 78 -14.94 -1.48 -15.90
CA ILE A 78 -15.66 -0.23 -15.61
C ILE A 78 -15.97 0.46 -16.95
N GLN A 79 -17.21 0.32 -17.44
CA GLN A 79 -17.64 0.88 -18.72
C GLN A 79 -17.96 2.38 -18.65
N ASP A 80 -18.45 2.86 -17.51
CA ASP A 80 -18.78 4.28 -17.33
C ASP A 80 -17.52 5.12 -17.09
N GLU A 81 -17.20 5.98 -18.07
CA GLU A 81 -16.07 6.90 -18.03
C GLU A 81 -16.11 7.85 -16.82
N LYS A 82 -17.31 8.31 -16.41
CA LYS A 82 -17.44 9.20 -15.25
C LYS A 82 -17.06 8.50 -13.96
N ASN A 83 -17.52 7.25 -13.78
CA ASN A 83 -17.19 6.45 -12.61
C ASN A 83 -15.73 6.00 -12.60
N TRP A 84 -15.18 5.65 -13.77
CA TRP A 84 -13.76 5.34 -13.91
C TRP A 84 -12.89 6.53 -13.49
N ARG A 85 -13.17 7.74 -13.99
CA ARG A 85 -12.43 8.95 -13.60
C ARG A 85 -12.51 9.24 -12.10
N LYS A 86 -13.68 9.05 -11.48
CA LYS A 86 -13.84 9.21 -10.03
C LYS A 86 -13.02 8.20 -9.25
N LEU A 87 -13.08 6.91 -9.61
CA LEU A 87 -12.31 5.86 -8.97
C LEU A 87 -10.80 6.07 -9.17
N PHE A 88 -10.39 6.48 -10.37
CA PHE A 88 -8.99 6.79 -10.66
C PHE A 88 -8.50 8.00 -9.86
N ALA A 89 -9.31 9.05 -9.73
CA ALA A 89 -9.00 10.17 -8.85
C ALA A 89 -8.89 9.74 -7.38
N LEU A 90 -9.78 8.83 -6.94
CA LEU A 90 -9.73 8.25 -5.59
C LEU A 90 -8.45 7.42 -5.39
N LEU A 91 -8.02 6.66 -6.41
CA LEU A 91 -6.77 5.90 -6.39
C LEU A 91 -5.56 6.82 -6.24
N CYS A 92 -5.51 7.92 -7.01
CA CYS A 92 -4.46 8.92 -6.90
C CYS A 92 -4.42 9.53 -5.49
N LEU A 93 -5.59 9.92 -4.97
CA LEU A 93 -5.71 10.46 -3.62
C LEU A 93 -5.23 9.46 -2.57
N PHE A 94 -5.67 8.20 -2.66
CA PHE A 94 -5.22 7.14 -1.75
C PHE A 94 -3.73 6.89 -1.85
N SER A 95 -3.14 6.92 -3.05
CA SER A 95 -1.69 6.75 -3.24
C SER A 95 -0.90 7.88 -2.58
N ILE A 96 -1.40 9.12 -2.65
CA ILE A 96 -0.81 10.28 -1.97
C ILE A 96 -0.94 10.13 -0.45
N VAL A 97 -2.13 9.81 0.07
CA VAL A 97 -2.34 9.59 1.50
C VAL A 97 -1.44 8.46 2.01
N PHE A 98 -1.31 7.36 1.26
CA PHE A 98 -0.41 6.26 1.58
C PHE A 98 1.04 6.73 1.69
N ALA A 99 1.48 7.60 0.78
CA ALA A 99 2.82 8.19 0.86
C ALA A 99 3.04 8.97 2.15
N PHE A 100 2.08 9.81 2.55
CA PHE A 100 2.13 10.54 3.81
C PHE A 100 2.13 9.62 5.03
N VAL A 101 1.34 8.55 5.01
CA VAL A 101 1.35 7.53 6.08
C VAL A 101 2.74 6.90 6.21
N MET A 102 3.35 6.47 5.10
CA MET A 102 4.70 5.88 5.12
C MET A 102 5.75 6.86 5.66
N ILE A 103 5.72 8.12 5.21
CA ILE A 103 6.64 9.16 5.71
C ILE A 103 6.43 9.40 7.21
N SER A 104 5.17 9.51 7.64
CA SER A 104 4.83 9.75 9.05
C SER A 104 5.29 8.61 9.94
N GLU A 105 5.14 7.37 9.49
CA GLU A 105 5.60 6.18 10.20
C GLU A 105 7.12 6.18 10.38
N VAL A 106 7.86 6.49 9.31
CA VAL A 106 9.33 6.61 9.37
C VAL A 106 9.76 7.71 10.33
N MET A 107 9.08 8.87 10.29
CA MET A 107 9.35 9.99 11.19
C MET A 107 9.08 9.64 12.64
N ALA A 108 7.97 8.98 12.93
CA ALA A 108 7.62 8.55 14.28
C ALA A 108 8.61 7.49 14.82
N LYS A 109 9.01 6.51 14.01
CA LYS A 109 10.05 5.54 14.38
C LYS A 109 11.40 6.21 14.63
N ASN A 110 11.77 7.20 13.81
CA ASN A 110 12.99 7.96 14.00
C ASN A 110 12.95 8.80 15.29
N TYR A 111 11.82 9.41 15.60
CA TYR A 111 11.62 10.17 16.83
C TYR A 111 11.77 9.29 18.08
N ILE A 112 11.14 8.11 18.09
CA ILE A 112 11.25 7.14 19.19
C ILE A 112 12.69 6.65 19.36
N ALA A 113 13.36 6.29 18.26
CA ALA A 113 14.76 5.84 18.31
C ALA A 113 15.69 6.92 18.89
N ASN A 114 15.50 8.16 18.47
CA ASN A 114 16.27 9.30 18.96
C ASN A 114 16.01 9.58 20.46
N ALA A 115 14.76 9.48 20.92
CA ALA A 115 14.41 9.58 22.33
C ALA A 115 15.10 8.48 23.18
N ALA A 116 15.23 7.28 22.61
CA ALA A 116 15.97 6.16 23.22
C ALA A 116 17.51 6.29 23.10
N LYS A 117 18.04 7.37 22.51
CA LYS A 117 19.47 7.55 22.18
C LYS A 117 20.04 6.43 21.31
N THR A 118 19.19 5.81 20.50
CA THR A 118 19.56 4.76 19.54
C THR A 118 19.47 5.27 18.11
N LYS A 119 20.23 4.67 17.19
CA LYS A 119 20.13 5.03 15.76
C LYS A 119 18.89 4.39 15.16
N ALA A 120 18.08 5.18 14.45
CA ALA A 120 16.97 4.67 13.69
C ALA A 120 17.45 3.73 12.58
N ARG A 121 16.75 2.61 12.39
CA ARG A 121 17.02 1.68 11.31
C ARG A 121 16.59 2.29 9.97
N ILE A 122 17.34 2.02 8.90
CA ILE A 122 17.01 2.49 7.55
C ILE A 122 15.63 1.93 7.15
N PRO A 123 14.67 2.78 6.73
CA PRO A 123 13.29 2.39 6.46
C PRO A 123 13.10 1.79 5.05
N VAL A 124 13.90 0.78 4.71
CA VAL A 124 13.93 0.18 3.36
C VAL A 124 12.55 -0.37 2.98
N PHE A 125 11.87 -1.03 3.92
CA PHE A 125 10.57 -1.64 3.66
C PHE A 125 9.49 -0.57 3.34
N GLN A 126 9.45 0.52 4.11
CA GLN A 126 8.53 1.64 3.87
C GLN A 126 8.80 2.32 2.52
N ALA A 127 10.08 2.47 2.15
CA ALA A 127 10.44 3.01 0.84
C ALA A 127 9.96 2.11 -0.30
N ILE A 128 10.12 0.79 -0.19
CA ILE A 128 9.59 -0.15 -1.19
C ILE A 128 8.07 -0.04 -1.32
N LEU A 129 7.35 -0.01 -0.19
CA LEU A 129 5.89 0.15 -0.19
C LEU A 129 5.45 1.47 -0.82
N LEU A 130 6.16 2.56 -0.53
CA LEU A 130 5.90 3.87 -1.12
C LEU A 130 6.02 3.83 -2.65
N PHE A 131 7.13 3.30 -3.17
CA PHE A 131 7.33 3.21 -4.62
C PHE A 131 6.32 2.26 -5.28
N ALA A 132 6.00 1.14 -4.62
CA ALA A 132 4.98 0.23 -5.10
C ALA A 132 3.59 0.88 -5.16
N ALA A 133 3.23 1.70 -4.16
CA ALA A 133 1.99 2.47 -4.13
C ALA A 133 1.92 3.50 -5.28
N LEU A 134 2.98 4.29 -5.47
CA LEU A 134 3.05 5.28 -6.55
C LEU A 134 3.00 4.61 -7.93
N GLY A 135 3.60 3.44 -8.07
CA GLY A 135 3.53 2.62 -9.28
C GLY A 135 2.13 2.12 -9.63
N GLN A 136 1.17 2.13 -8.70
CA GLN A 136 -0.21 1.71 -8.99
C GLN A 136 -0.91 2.68 -9.96
N ILE A 137 -0.58 3.97 -9.91
CA ILE A 137 -1.19 4.99 -10.78
C ILE A 137 -0.93 4.67 -12.26
N PRO A 138 0.32 4.59 -12.75
CA PRO A 138 0.58 4.26 -14.15
C PRO A 138 0.15 2.82 -14.48
N THR A 139 0.33 1.86 -13.57
CA THR A 139 -0.07 0.47 -13.82
C THR A 139 -1.55 0.36 -14.14
N LEU A 140 -2.41 0.95 -13.31
CA LEU A 140 -3.87 0.87 -13.48
C LEU A 140 -4.36 1.72 -14.65
N LEU A 141 -3.66 2.81 -14.96
CA LEU A 141 -3.91 3.60 -16.16
C LEU A 141 -3.69 2.78 -17.43
N PHE A 142 -2.54 2.11 -17.54
CA PHE A 142 -2.17 1.31 -18.72
C PHE A 142 -2.91 -0.02 -18.83
N VAL A 143 -3.41 -0.57 -17.71
CA VAL A 143 -4.33 -1.71 -17.75
C VAL A 143 -5.64 -1.33 -18.46
N ARG A 144 -6.16 -0.12 -18.23
CA ARG A 144 -7.38 0.35 -18.89
C ARG A 144 -7.13 0.84 -20.32
N LYS A 145 -6.04 1.58 -20.53
CA LYS A 145 -5.66 2.19 -21.82
C LYS A 145 -4.30 1.67 -22.26
N PRO A 146 -4.22 0.40 -22.66
CA PRO A 146 -2.95 -0.21 -23.03
C PRO A 146 -2.32 0.49 -24.25
N GLU A 147 -3.11 1.17 -25.08
CA GLU A 147 -2.66 1.94 -26.25
C GLU A 147 -1.78 3.16 -25.91
N TRP A 148 -1.68 3.55 -24.63
CA TRP A 148 -0.83 4.66 -24.19
C TRP A 148 0.60 4.25 -23.81
N VAL A 149 0.96 2.98 -24.03
CA VAL A 149 2.28 2.41 -23.70
C VAL A 149 3.26 2.47 -24.89
N ASP A 150 2.82 2.93 -26.06
CA ASP A 150 3.63 3.02 -27.29
C ASP A 150 4.78 4.04 -27.20
#